data_AF-A0A949QB11-F1
#
_entry.id   AF-A0A949QB11-F1
#
_cell.length_a   1.000
_cell.length_b   1.000
_cell.length_c   1.000
_cell.angle_alpha   90.00
_cell.angle_beta   90.00
_cell.angle_gamma   90.00
#
_symmetry.space_group_name_H-M   'P 1'
#
loop_
_entity.id
_entity.type
_entity.pdbx_description
1 polymer ?
#
loop_
_entity_poly.entity_id
_entity_poly.type
_entity_poly.pdbx_seq_one_letter_code
_entity_poly.pdbx_strand_id
1 'polypeptide(L)'
;IFLQLLAGNNLFRLLTKEVYLKVYLSGRTTIAGDEVFAWLKDRQVHSPQFKIFSDSTLEKIGSKYLTILKKLGMLEGATKKRIVTIRLSEDELLFFLYVIFSVDDSTTDILKSPYREFLFLEREELIRALKNISFMPFLAIASTGEALTVQLKLSPQELVDAISHGTKAEI
;
A
#
# COMPACT_ATOMS: atom_id res chain seq x y z
N ILE A 1 2.75 9.43 4.29
CA ILE A 1 3.73 8.63 5.10
C ILE A 1 3.78 7.16 4.67
N PHE A 2 2.67 6.40 4.67
CA PHE A 2 2.70 4.96 4.32
C PHE A 2 3.37 4.66 2.97
N LEU A 3 2.94 5.31 1.88
CA LEU A 3 3.53 5.12 0.55
C LEU A 3 5.01 5.50 0.47
N GLN A 4 5.42 6.56 1.18
CA GLN A 4 6.83 6.96 1.25
C GLN A 4 7.68 5.89 1.94
N LEU A 5 7.15 5.23 2.98
CA LEU A 5 7.82 4.11 3.62
C LEU A 5 7.93 2.90 2.70
N LEU A 6 6.90 2.62 1.89
CA LEU A 6 6.96 1.56 0.88
C LEU A 6 8.02 1.85 -0.20
N ALA A 7 8.09 3.09 -0.68
CA ALA A 7 9.06 3.50 -1.70
C ALA A 7 10.50 3.50 -1.15
N GLY A 8 10.72 4.06 0.04
CA GLY A 8 12.05 4.30 0.60
C GLY A 8 12.63 3.16 1.44
N ASN A 9 11.82 2.16 1.85
CA ASN A 9 12.29 1.07 2.71
C ASN A 9 11.86 -0.30 2.17
N ASN A 10 12.79 -0.99 1.52
CA ASN A 10 12.54 -2.29 0.91
C ASN A 10 12.10 -3.36 1.92
N LEU A 11 12.64 -3.35 3.14
CA LEU A 11 12.23 -4.29 4.19
C LEU A 11 10.78 -4.06 4.63
N PHE A 12 10.39 -2.79 4.82
CA PHE A 12 9.02 -2.41 5.14
C PHE A 12 8.06 -2.83 4.02
N ARG A 13 8.44 -2.58 2.76
CA ARG A 13 7.67 -3.00 1.58
C ARG A 13 7.48 -4.51 1.52
N LEU A 14 8.56 -5.28 1.71
CA LEU A 14 8.52 -6.74 1.70
C LEU A 14 7.66 -7.29 2.83
N LEU A 15 7.82 -6.81 4.06
CA LEU A 15 6.98 -7.25 5.19
C LEU A 15 5.51 -6.90 4.96
N THR A 16 5.24 -5.73 4.39
CA THR A 16 3.87 -5.30 4.09
C THR A 16 3.22 -6.17 3.04
N LYS A 17 3.93 -6.46 1.95
CA LYS A 17 3.44 -7.34 0.89
C LYS A 17 3.29 -8.79 1.35
N GLU A 18 4.36 -9.35 1.91
CA GLU A 18 4.47 -10.80 2.12
C GLU A 18 3.85 -11.28 3.42
N VAL A 19 3.60 -10.38 4.38
CA VAL A 19 2.98 -10.71 5.66
C VAL A 19 1.66 -9.97 5.81
N TYR A 20 1.68 -8.63 5.95
CA TYR A 20 0.46 -7.89 6.28
C TYR A 20 -0.65 -8.04 5.23
N LEU A 21 -0.35 -7.82 3.94
CA LEU A 21 -1.35 -7.88 2.89
C LEU A 21 -1.91 -9.29 2.69
N LYS A 22 -1.10 -10.34 2.85
CA LYS A 22 -1.61 -11.72 2.81
C LYS A 22 -2.64 -11.97 3.90
N VAL A 23 -2.38 -11.50 5.12
CA VAL A 23 -3.35 -11.61 6.22
C VAL A 23 -4.57 -10.74 5.95
N TYR A 24 -4.38 -9.49 5.52
CA TYR A 24 -5.44 -8.54 5.24
C TYR A 24 -6.42 -9.04 4.17
N LEU A 25 -5.89 -9.45 3.00
CA LEU A 25 -6.70 -9.90 1.85
C LEU A 25 -7.32 -11.28 2.09
N SER A 26 -6.75 -12.10 2.98
CA SER A 26 -7.38 -13.37 3.40
C SER A 26 -8.62 -13.21 4.28
N GLY A 27 -8.96 -11.97 4.69
CA GLY A 27 -10.08 -11.69 5.59
C GLY A 27 -9.81 -12.01 7.07
N ARG A 28 -8.57 -12.40 7.43
CA ARG A 28 -8.18 -12.59 8.83
C ARG A 28 -8.24 -11.27 9.58
N THR A 29 -8.69 -11.30 10.83
CA THR A 29 -8.90 -10.10 11.65
C THR A 29 -7.71 -9.74 12.54
N THR A 30 -6.69 -10.60 12.62
CA THR A 30 -5.56 -10.41 13.51
C THR A 30 -4.25 -10.89 12.92
N ILE A 31 -3.16 -10.21 13.28
CA ILE A 31 -1.78 -10.61 13.01
C ILE A 31 -1.02 -10.75 14.33
N ALA A 32 -0.23 -11.83 14.45
CA ALA A 32 0.60 -12.08 15.62
C ALA A 32 2.06 -11.66 15.38
N GLY A 33 2.77 -11.28 16.45
CA GLY A 33 4.20 -10.99 16.39
C GLY A 33 5.02 -12.18 15.89
N ASP A 34 4.68 -13.38 16.38
CA ASP A 34 5.35 -14.63 16.02
C ASP A 34 5.24 -14.95 14.53
N GLU A 35 4.15 -14.54 13.87
CA GLU A 35 3.98 -14.74 12.42
C GLU A 35 4.95 -13.88 11.61
N VAL A 36 5.15 -12.63 12.04
CA VAL A 36 6.15 -11.73 11.44
C VAL A 36 7.56 -12.27 11.68
N PHE A 37 7.82 -12.74 12.89
CA PHE A 37 9.13 -13.31 13.25
C PHE A 37 9.43 -14.60 12.49
N ALA A 38 8.45 -15.51 12.37
CA ALA A 38 8.58 -16.74 11.60
C ALA A 38 8.93 -16.46 10.13
N TRP A 39 8.27 -15.46 9.52
CA TRP A 39 8.61 -15.02 8.17
C TRP A 39 10.04 -14.47 8.08
N LEU A 40 10.48 -13.68 9.06
CA LEU A 40 11.85 -13.16 9.11
C LEU A 40 12.90 -14.27 9.27
N LYS A 41 12.61 -15.28 10.10
CA LYS A 41 13.48 -16.46 10.29
C LYS A 41 13.58 -17.30 9.02
N ASP A 42 12.47 -17.52 8.33
CA ASP A 42 12.47 -18.19 7.03
C ASP A 42 13.38 -17.44 6.03
N ARG A 43 13.24 -16.10 5.95
CA ARG A 43 14.11 -15.27 5.11
C ARG A 43 15.58 -15.29 5.52
N GLN A 44 15.90 -15.42 6.80
CA GLN A 44 17.27 -15.57 7.29
C GLN A 44 17.95 -16.82 6.68
N VAL A 45 17.21 -17.91 6.47
CA VAL A 45 17.73 -19.14 5.85
C VAL A 45 17.96 -18.94 4.35
N HIS A 46 16.98 -18.32 3.68
CA HIS A 46 16.92 -18.28 2.21
C HIS A 46 17.55 -17.04 1.56
N SER A 47 17.89 -15.99 2.32
CA SER A 47 18.36 -14.72 1.75
C SER A 47 19.63 -14.22 2.46
N PRO A 48 20.76 -14.05 1.73
CA PRO A 48 22.04 -13.61 2.31
C PRO A 48 21.94 -12.30 3.11
N GLN A 49 21.10 -11.37 2.64
CA GLN A 49 20.87 -10.07 3.29
C GLN A 49 20.29 -10.17 4.70
N PHE A 50 19.62 -11.28 5.06
CA PHE A 50 19.04 -11.48 6.39
C PHE A 50 19.95 -12.32 7.31
N LYS A 51 20.94 -13.04 6.76
CA LYS A 51 21.89 -13.87 7.53
C LYS A 51 22.74 -13.07 8.52
N ILE A 52 22.92 -11.78 8.26
CA ILE A 52 23.69 -10.87 9.12
C ILE A 52 22.97 -10.53 10.43
N PHE A 53 21.65 -10.72 10.50
CA PHE A 53 20.87 -10.36 11.68
C PHE A 53 20.82 -11.50 12.67
N SER A 54 21.02 -11.19 13.95
CA SER A 54 20.74 -12.11 15.05
C SER A 54 19.23 -12.30 15.24
N ASP A 55 18.84 -13.38 15.92
CA ASP A 55 17.44 -13.64 16.27
C ASP A 55 16.83 -12.48 17.07
N SER A 56 17.56 -11.95 18.05
CA SER A 56 17.17 -10.76 18.82
C SER A 56 16.99 -9.50 17.95
N THR A 57 17.69 -9.39 16.83
CA THR A 57 17.51 -8.29 15.87
C THR A 57 16.27 -8.50 15.03
N LEU A 58 16.00 -9.73 14.59
CA LEU A 58 14.79 -10.08 13.84
C LEU A 58 13.52 -9.87 14.68
N GLU A 59 13.54 -10.24 15.97
CA GLU A 59 12.44 -9.96 16.91
C GLU A 59 12.17 -8.45 17.05
N LYS A 60 13.24 -7.64 17.16
CA LYS A 60 13.15 -6.18 17.20
C LYS A 60 12.59 -5.61 15.91
N ILE A 61 12.98 -6.13 14.75
CA ILE A 61 12.46 -5.74 13.44
C ILE A 61 10.95 -6.00 13.38
N GLY A 62 10.52 -7.22 13.71
CA GLY A 62 9.09 -7.58 13.71
C GLY A 62 8.27 -6.71 14.66
N SER A 63 8.77 -6.47 15.87
CA SER A 63 8.11 -5.60 16.85
C SER A 63 8.01 -4.14 16.40
N LYS A 64 9.08 -3.59 15.81
CA LYS A 64 9.08 -2.22 15.25
C LYS A 64 8.13 -2.12 14.06
N TYR A 65 8.11 -3.11 13.18
CA TYR A 65 7.20 -3.17 12.04
C TYR A 65 5.73 -3.08 12.48
N LEU A 66 5.31 -3.93 13.41
CA LEU A 66 3.94 -3.91 13.94
C LEU A 66 3.62 -2.59 14.66
N THR A 67 4.61 -1.99 15.30
CA THR A 67 4.45 -0.66 15.93
C THR A 67 4.24 0.44 14.89
N ILE A 68 4.95 0.39 13.76
CA ILE A 68 4.76 1.34 12.65
C ILE A 68 3.35 1.19 12.07
N LEU A 69 2.91 -0.04 11.77
CA LEU A 69 1.56 -0.28 11.26
C LEU A 69 0.47 0.24 12.23
N LYS A 70 0.67 0.05 13.54
CA LYS A 70 -0.24 0.62 14.56
C LYS A 70 -0.27 2.15 14.52
N LYS A 71 0.89 2.80 14.40
CA LYS A 71 0.98 4.27 14.29
C LYS A 71 0.35 4.81 13.00
N LEU A 72 0.32 3.99 11.94
CA LEU A 72 -0.35 4.31 10.68
C LEU A 72 -1.86 4.03 10.71
N GLY A 73 -2.43 3.59 11.84
CA GLY A 73 -3.85 3.27 11.96
C GLY A 73 -4.27 1.96 11.28
N MET A 74 -3.30 1.13 10.87
CA MET A 74 -3.57 -0.13 10.15
C MET A 74 -3.79 -1.31 11.10
N LEU A 75 -3.34 -1.17 12.35
CA LEU A 75 -3.47 -2.17 13.41
C LEU A 75 -3.90 -1.53 14.73
N GLU A 76 -4.65 -2.28 15.53
CA GLU A 76 -5.07 -1.90 16.87
C GLU A 76 -4.70 -2.97 17.91
N GLY A 77 -4.74 -2.61 19.20
CA GLY A 77 -4.47 -3.54 20.29
C GLY A 77 -3.01 -3.62 20.76
N ALA A 78 -2.81 -4.33 21.87
CA ALA A 78 -1.53 -4.48 22.56
C ALA A 78 -0.87 -5.83 22.24
N THR A 79 -1.47 -6.93 22.69
CA THR A 79 -0.93 -8.29 22.54
C THR A 79 -1.37 -8.96 21.24
N LYS A 80 -2.67 -8.98 20.94
CA LYS A 80 -3.19 -9.38 19.63
C LYS A 80 -3.40 -8.13 18.79
N LYS A 81 -2.69 -8.01 17.66
CA LYS A 81 -2.88 -6.89 16.76
C LYS A 81 -4.10 -7.16 15.89
N ARG A 82 -5.17 -6.40 16.10
CA ARG A 82 -6.37 -6.44 15.25
C ARG A 82 -6.11 -5.63 14.00
N ILE A 83 -6.52 -6.16 12.86
CA ILE A 83 -6.44 -5.47 11.57
C ILE A 83 -7.58 -4.46 11.50
N VAL A 84 -7.25 -3.23 11.12
CA VAL A 84 -8.22 -2.19 10.80
C VAL A 84 -8.52 -2.27 9.31
N THR A 85 -9.80 -2.34 8.96
CA THR A 85 -10.22 -2.32 7.55
C THR A 85 -9.91 -0.95 6.96
N ILE A 86 -9.15 -0.95 5.87
CA ILE A 86 -8.78 0.26 5.14
C ILE A 86 -9.80 0.46 4.02
N ARG A 87 -10.38 1.65 3.96
CA ARG A 87 -11.24 2.09 2.85
C ARG A 87 -10.65 3.38 2.32
N LEU A 88 -10.07 3.30 1.11
CA LEU A 88 -9.59 4.50 0.43
C LEU A 88 -10.79 5.27 -0.11
N SER A 89 -10.86 6.56 0.21
CA SER A 89 -11.68 7.53 -0.51
C SER A 89 -11.18 7.71 -1.95
N GLU A 90 -11.99 8.35 -2.79
CA GLU A 90 -11.62 8.65 -4.18
C GLU A 90 -10.37 9.55 -4.26
N ASP A 91 -10.29 10.57 -3.40
CA ASP A 91 -9.13 11.47 -3.29
C ASP A 91 -7.87 10.74 -2.83
N GLU A 92 -7.99 9.84 -1.85
CA GLU A 92 -6.87 9.02 -1.39
C GLU A 92 -6.41 8.05 -2.48
N LEU A 93 -7.34 7.40 -3.19
CA LEU A 93 -7.00 6.51 -4.30
C LEU A 93 -6.23 7.27 -5.39
N LEU A 94 -6.73 8.45 -5.77
CA LEU A 94 -6.08 9.33 -6.73
C LEU A 94 -4.67 9.74 -6.28
N PHE A 95 -4.52 10.16 -5.02
CA PHE A 95 -3.21 10.50 -4.46
C PHE A 95 -2.26 9.29 -4.46
N PHE A 96 -2.78 8.09 -4.15
CA PHE A 96 -2.00 6.86 -4.19
C PHE A 96 -1.51 6.56 -5.61
N LEU A 97 -2.36 6.68 -6.62
CA LEU A 97 -1.96 6.51 -8.03
C LEU A 97 -0.86 7.49 -8.42
N TYR A 98 -0.99 8.75 -8.00
CA TYR A 98 0.02 9.77 -8.25
C TYR A 98 1.40 9.36 -7.71
N VAL A 99 1.45 8.93 -6.46
CA VAL A 99 2.70 8.51 -5.82
C VAL A 99 3.25 7.24 -6.46
N ILE A 100 2.40 6.27 -6.80
CA ILE A 100 2.83 5.05 -7.49
C ILE A 100 3.51 5.38 -8.82
N PHE A 101 2.86 6.20 -9.67
CA PHE A 101 3.43 6.60 -10.95
C PHE A 101 4.66 7.51 -10.81
N SER A 102 4.85 8.19 -9.67
CA SER A 102 6.06 8.98 -9.41
C SER A 102 7.25 8.14 -8.94
N VAL A 103 7.00 6.94 -8.40
CA VAL A 103 8.03 6.04 -7.87
C VAL A 103 8.34 4.91 -8.86
N ASP A 104 7.40 4.60 -9.74
CA ASP A 104 7.47 3.52 -10.71
C ASP A 104 7.06 4.01 -12.11
N ASP A 105 8.04 4.55 -12.84
CA ASP A 105 7.85 4.99 -14.23
C ASP A 105 7.74 3.81 -15.21
N SER A 106 7.87 2.56 -14.74
CA SER A 106 8.00 1.39 -15.62
C SER A 106 6.68 0.96 -16.26
N THR A 107 5.54 1.40 -15.74
CA THR A 107 4.24 1.03 -16.28
C THR A 107 3.16 2.07 -15.97
N THR A 108 2.39 2.42 -17.00
CA THR A 108 1.12 3.14 -16.86
C THR A 108 -0.07 2.19 -16.64
N ASP A 109 0.14 0.88 -16.80
CA ASP A 109 -0.82 -0.17 -16.50
C ASP A 109 -0.76 -0.50 -15.00
N ILE A 110 -1.72 0.03 -14.25
CA ILE A 110 -1.76 -0.10 -12.79
C ILE A 110 -1.96 -1.55 -12.35
N LEU A 111 -2.58 -2.40 -13.18
CA LEU A 111 -2.78 -3.82 -12.85
C LEU A 111 -1.48 -4.61 -12.83
N LYS A 112 -0.44 -4.11 -13.52
CA LYS A 112 0.89 -4.72 -13.57
C LYS A 112 1.89 -4.09 -12.60
N SER A 113 1.55 -2.96 -11.98
CA SER A 113 2.48 -2.30 -11.07
C SER A 113 2.74 -3.17 -9.82
N PRO A 114 4.00 -3.32 -9.38
CA PRO A 114 4.33 -3.97 -8.11
C PRO A 114 3.71 -3.29 -6.89
N TYR A 115 3.20 -2.06 -7.02
CA TYR A 115 2.54 -1.33 -5.95
C TYR A 115 1.02 -1.50 -5.90
N ARG A 116 0.44 -2.20 -6.90
CA ARG A 116 -1.00 -2.44 -7.04
C ARG A 116 -1.66 -2.97 -5.76
N GLU A 117 -0.97 -3.88 -5.09
CA GLU A 117 -1.42 -4.60 -3.90
C GLU A 117 -1.61 -3.66 -2.68
N PHE A 118 -0.87 -2.55 -2.64
CA PHE A 118 -0.95 -1.54 -1.58
C PHE A 118 -2.13 -0.57 -1.75
N LEU A 119 -2.96 -0.77 -2.77
CA LEU A 119 -4.25 -0.09 -2.89
C LEU A 119 -5.34 -0.77 -2.05
N PHE A 120 -5.06 -1.92 -1.43
CA PHE A 120 -5.99 -2.67 -0.56
C PHE A 120 -7.32 -3.07 -1.23
N LEU A 121 -7.32 -3.14 -2.57
CA LEU A 121 -8.49 -3.46 -3.38
C LEU A 121 -8.18 -4.67 -4.26
N GLU A 122 -9.09 -5.63 -4.29
CA GLU A 122 -9.05 -6.72 -5.26
C GLU A 122 -9.14 -6.19 -6.69
N ARG A 123 -8.82 -7.02 -7.68
CA ARG A 123 -8.77 -6.61 -9.10
C ARG A 123 -10.05 -5.92 -9.55
N GLU A 124 -11.19 -6.55 -9.32
CA GLU A 124 -12.50 -6.08 -9.76
C GLU A 124 -12.91 -4.81 -9.00
N GLU A 125 -12.55 -4.72 -7.71
CA GLU A 125 -12.82 -3.55 -6.87
C GLU A 125 -12.04 -2.33 -7.35
N LEU A 126 -10.77 -2.49 -7.71
CA LEU A 126 -10.01 -1.39 -8.29
C LEU A 126 -10.59 -0.95 -9.63
N ILE A 127 -10.93 -1.89 -10.52
CA ILE A 127 -11.50 -1.53 -11.82
C ILE A 127 -12.75 -0.68 -11.61
N ARG A 128 -13.60 -1.03 -10.64
CA ARG A 128 -14.77 -0.22 -10.27
C ARG A 128 -14.37 1.15 -9.70
N ALA A 129 -13.47 1.19 -8.72
CA ALA A 129 -13.04 2.44 -8.10
C ALA A 129 -12.40 3.40 -9.12
N LEU A 130 -11.59 2.87 -10.04
CA LEU A 130 -10.99 3.64 -11.13
C LEU A 130 -12.02 4.16 -12.12
N LYS A 131 -13.04 3.37 -12.46
CA LYS A 131 -14.16 3.86 -13.28
C LYS A 131 -14.90 5.02 -12.60
N ASN A 132 -15.09 4.98 -11.28
CA ASN A 132 -15.76 6.05 -10.56
C ASN A 132 -14.97 7.37 -10.64
N ILE A 133 -13.65 7.32 -10.48
CA ILE A 133 -12.79 8.51 -10.58
C ILE A 133 -12.43 8.89 -12.03
N SER A 134 -12.81 8.09 -13.02
CA SER A 134 -12.45 8.32 -14.44
C SER A 134 -13.04 9.60 -15.04
N PHE A 135 -14.15 10.09 -14.46
CA PHE A 135 -14.80 11.33 -14.87
C PHE A 135 -14.08 12.58 -14.36
N MET A 136 -13.14 12.41 -13.44
CA MET A 136 -12.38 13.52 -12.91
C MET A 136 -11.45 14.08 -14.00
N PRO A 137 -11.36 15.42 -14.15
CA PRO A 137 -10.71 16.05 -15.30
C PRO A 137 -9.19 15.78 -15.36
N PHE A 138 -8.60 15.35 -14.24
CA PHE A 138 -7.18 15.11 -14.07
C PHE A 138 -6.72 13.68 -14.43
N LEU A 139 -7.64 12.79 -14.79
CA LEU A 139 -7.33 11.42 -15.21
C LEU A 139 -7.72 11.18 -16.67
N ALA A 140 -6.98 10.29 -17.32
CA ALA A 140 -7.44 9.53 -18.47
C ALA A 140 -7.22 8.05 -18.17
N ILE A 141 -8.30 7.27 -18.25
CA ILE A 141 -8.27 5.84 -18.01
C ILE A 141 -8.69 5.12 -19.29
N ALA A 142 -7.82 4.24 -19.77
CA ALA A 142 -8.11 3.38 -20.91
C ALA A 142 -8.09 1.93 -20.44
N SER A 143 -9.12 1.17 -20.79
CA SER A 143 -9.19 -0.27 -20.54
C SER A 143 -9.23 -1.01 -21.86
N THR A 144 -8.21 -1.82 -22.11
CA THR A 144 -8.33 -2.99 -22.97
C THR A 144 -8.64 -4.15 -22.03
N GLY A 145 -9.39 -5.19 -22.43
CA GLY A 145 -9.88 -6.23 -21.50
C GLY A 145 -8.83 -6.87 -20.57
N GLU A 146 -7.53 -6.72 -20.88
CA GLU A 146 -6.40 -7.22 -20.10
C GLU A 146 -5.60 -6.15 -19.33
N ALA A 147 -5.64 -4.88 -19.74
CA ALA A 147 -4.82 -3.79 -19.21
C ALA A 147 -5.67 -2.60 -18.76
N LEU A 148 -5.23 -1.91 -17.70
CA LEU A 148 -5.87 -0.70 -17.23
C LEU A 148 -4.85 0.42 -17.15
N THR A 149 -4.73 1.15 -18.25
CA THR A 149 -3.81 2.26 -18.38
C THR A 149 -4.39 3.50 -17.71
N VAL A 150 -3.64 4.09 -16.80
CA VAL A 150 -3.98 5.36 -16.18
C VAL A 150 -2.93 6.39 -16.59
N GLN A 151 -3.40 7.53 -17.07
CA GLN A 151 -2.59 8.70 -17.38
C GLN A 151 -3.03 9.87 -16.50
N LEU A 152 -2.06 10.45 -15.81
CA LEU A 152 -2.24 11.65 -15.00
C LEU A 152 -2.06 12.87 -15.90
N LYS A 153 -3.03 13.78 -15.89
CA LYS A 153 -2.97 15.01 -16.70
C LYS A 153 -2.41 16.21 -15.93
N LEU A 154 -2.40 16.13 -14.61
CA LEU A 154 -1.91 17.19 -13.72
C LEU A 154 -0.54 16.83 -13.15
N SER A 155 0.25 17.87 -12.89
CA SER A 155 1.44 17.80 -12.05
C SER A 155 1.07 17.51 -10.58
N PRO A 156 2.04 17.15 -9.70
CA PRO A 156 1.73 16.83 -8.31
C PRO A 156 1.14 18.03 -7.58
N GLN A 157 1.62 19.23 -7.91
CA GLN A 157 1.21 20.47 -7.26
C GLN A 157 -0.23 20.82 -7.65
N GLU A 158 -0.55 20.78 -8.94
CA GLU A 158 -1.91 21.02 -9.44
C GLU A 158 -2.92 20.00 -8.87
N LEU A 159 -2.49 18.75 -8.66
CA LEU A 159 -3.32 17.73 -8.02
C LEU A 159 -3.63 18.08 -6.56
N VAL A 160 -2.61 18.43 -5.77
CA VAL A 160 -2.78 18.80 -4.36
C VAL A 160 -3.66 20.05 -4.25
N ASP A 161 -3.48 21.01 -5.14
CA ASP A 161 -4.31 22.21 -5.20
C ASP A 161 -5.76 21.84 -5.54
N ALA A 162 -6.00 20.99 -6.53
CA ALA A 162 -7.34 20.56 -6.91
C ALA A 162 -8.06 19.81 -5.77
N ILE A 163 -7.37 18.87 -5.10
CA ILE A 163 -7.93 18.13 -3.96
C ILE A 163 -8.25 19.10 -2.81
N SER A 164 -7.33 20.02 -2.49
CA SER A 164 -7.49 20.94 -1.34
C SER A 164 -8.58 22.00 -1.55
N HIS A 165 -8.85 22.39 -2.80
CA HIS A 165 -9.89 23.38 -3.13
C HIS A 165 -11.25 22.72 -3.39
N GLY A 166 -11.29 21.47 -3.87
CA GLY A 166 -12.53 20.70 -4.02
C GLY A 166 -13.24 20.45 -2.68
N THR A 167 -12.49 20.28 -1.58
CA THR A 167 -13.06 20.11 -0.23
C THR A 167 -13.68 21.39 0.36
N LYS A 168 -13.47 22.56 -0.25
CA LYS A 168 -14.02 23.85 0.22
C LYS A 168 -15.35 24.24 -0.43
N ALA A 169 -15.90 23.41 -1.32
CA ALA A 169 -17.16 23.71 -2.00
C ALA A 169 -18.42 23.25 -1.25
N GLU A 170 -18.30 22.67 -0.06
CA GLU A 170 -19.44 22.31 0.80
C GLU A 170 -19.25 22.77 2.26
N ILE A 171 -19.34 24.08 2.51
CA ILE A 171 -19.85 24.67 3.78
C ILE A 171 -20.60 25.95 3.46
#